data_AF-A0A7C3Q9D5-F1
#
_entry.id   AF-A0A7C3Q9D5-F1
#
_cell.length_a   1.000
_cell.length_b   1.000
_cell.length_c   1.000
_cell.angle_alpha   90.00
_cell.angle_beta   90.00
_cell.angle_gamma   90.00
#
_symmetry.space_group_name_H-M   'P 1'
#
loop_
_entity.id
_entity.type
_entity.pdbx_description
1 polymer ?
#
loop_
_entity_poly.entity_id
_entity_poly.type
_entity_poly.pdbx_seq_one_letter_code
_entity_poly.pdbx_strand_id
1 'polypeptide(L)' 'MGLALDELKDDDESYDHSDLTFLVAQELMQTCGAIKLDYRDAGYQSGFSITSTNPISSGGGSSCGSCGSGGCG' A
#
# COMPACT_ATOMS: atom_id res chain seq x y z
N MET A 1 -4.74 -3.27 2.15
CA MET A 1 -4.22 -2.23 1.22
C MET A 1 -3.15 -2.89 0.35
N GLY A 2 -3.23 -2.77 -0.97
CA GLY A 2 -2.26 -3.36 -1.91
C GLY A 2 -1.69 -2.31 -2.86
N LEU A 3 -0.48 -2.54 -3.37
CA LEU A 3 0.14 -1.69 -4.40
C LEU A 3 0.14 -2.42 -5.73
N ALA A 4 -0.23 -1.71 -6.79
CA ALA A 4 -0.17 -2.17 -8.16
C ALA A 4 0.40 -1.06 -9.04
N LEU A 5 0.95 -1.44 -10.19
CA LEU A 5 1.33 -0.50 -11.24
C LEU A 5 0.08 -0.20 -12.06
N ASP A 6 -0.37 1.06 -12.07
CA ASP A 6 -1.54 1.52 -12.82
C ASP A 6 -1.24 2.87 -13.49
N GLU A 7 -2.08 3.26 -14.43
CA GLU A 7 -2.03 4.56 -15.12
C GLU A 7 -2.77 5.64 -14.31
N LEU A 8 -2.32 6.90 -14.42
CA LEU A 8 -2.96 8.04 -13.78
C LEU A 8 -4.35 8.29 -14.40
N LYS A 9 -5.38 8.34 -13.54
CA LYS A 9 -6.75 8.71 -13.92
C LYS A 9 -7.13 10.07 -13.33
N ASP A 10 -8.20 10.67 -13.83
CA ASP A 10 -8.70 11.98 -13.38
C ASP A 10 -9.11 12.00 -11.89
N ASP A 11 -9.51 10.86 -11.32
CA ASP A 11 -9.95 10.73 -9.92
C ASP A 11 -8.83 10.25 -8.96
N ASP A 12 -7.60 10.12 -9.46
CA ASP A 12 -6.43 9.76 -8.67
C ASP A 12 -5.61 11.00 -8.32
N GLU A 13 -5.13 11.06 -7.08
CA GLU A 13 -4.10 12.02 -6.69
C GLU A 13 -2.71 11.45 -6.92
N SER A 14 -1.89 12.18 -7.68
CA SER A 14 -0.49 11.86 -7.95
C SER A 14 0.44 12.50 -6.93
N TYR A 15 1.32 11.69 -6.37
CA TYR A 15 2.37 12.12 -5.44
C TYR A 15 3.73 11.69 -5.97
N ASP A 16 4.52 12.65 -6.44
CA ASP A 16 5.89 12.41 -6.89
C ASP A 16 6.85 12.36 -5.71
N HIS A 17 7.48 11.20 -5.53
CA HIS A 17 8.50 10.97 -4.51
C HIS A 17 9.75 10.36 -5.14
N SER A 18 10.78 11.20 -5.30
CA SER A 18 12.05 10.86 -5.94
C SER A 18 11.83 10.43 -7.40
N ASP A 19 12.04 9.16 -7.71
CA ASP A 19 11.91 8.58 -9.05
C ASP A 19 10.60 7.78 -9.23
N LEU A 20 9.71 7.81 -8.23
CA LEU A 20 8.45 7.08 -8.23
C LEU A 20 7.26 8.02 -8.08
N THR A 21 6.26 7.83 -8.94
CA THR A 21 4.96 8.49 -8.83
C THR A 21 3.98 7.53 -8.17
N PHE A 22 3.38 7.97 -7.07
CA PHE A 22 2.35 7.22 -6.36
C PHE A 22 0.98 7.76 -6.74
N LEU A 23 0.07 6.87 -7.08
CA LEU A 23 -1.31 7.19 -7.42
C LEU A 23 -2.22 6.70 -6.31
N VAL A 24 -3.08 7.58 -5.80
CA VAL A 24 -4.05 7.22 -4.77
C VAL A 24 -5.42 7.76 -5.15
N ALA A 25 -6.40 6.85 -5.28
CA ALA A 25 -7.78 7.24 -5.53
C ALA A 25 -8.29 8.20 -4.45
N GLN A 26 -8.92 9.30 -4.87
CA GLN A 26 -9.35 10.36 -3.96
C GLN A 26 -10.37 9.85 -2.92
N GLU A 27 -11.23 8.90 -3.30
CA GLU A 27 -12.18 8.23 -2.38
C GLU A 27 -11.47 7.43 -1.27
N LEU A 28 -10.33 6.81 -1.60
CA LEU A 28 -9.51 6.10 -0.62
C LEU A 28 -8.84 7.09 0.35
N MET A 29 -8.40 8.25 -0.13
CA MET A 29 -7.84 9.30 0.73
C MET A 29 -8.86 9.82 1.74
N GLN A 30 -10.12 10.01 1.33
CA GLN A 30 -11.20 10.39 2.24
C GLN A 30 -11.45 9.36 3.35
N THR A 31 -11.24 8.08 3.04
CA THR A 31 -11.53 6.97 3.97
C THR A 31 -10.32 6.59 4.84
N CYS A 32 -9.11 6.62 4.28
CA CYS A 32 -7.84 6.26 4.93
C CYS A 32 -7.23 7.41 5.74
N GLY A 33 -7.52 8.66 5.37
CA GLY A 33 -6.74 9.81 5.79
C GLY A 33 -5.30 9.73 5.27
N ALA A 34 -4.34 10.30 6.00
CA ALA A 34 -2.95 10.32 5.58
C ALA A 34 -2.38 8.89 5.51
N ILE A 35 -1.77 8.56 4.37
CA ILE A 35 -1.11 7.28 4.09
C ILE A 35 0.40 7.47 4.22
N LYS A 36 1.05 6.51 4.88
CA LYS A 36 2.49 6.44 5.05
C LYS A 36 3.01 5.13 4.45
N LEU A 37 3.99 5.28 3.56
CA LEU A 37 4.70 4.18 2.94
C LEU A 37 6.10 4.09 3.57
N ASP A 38 6.41 2.95 4.17
CA ASP A 38 7.73 2.64 4.72
C ASP A 38 8.28 1.40 4.02
N TYR A 39 9.53 1.43 3.57
CA TYR A 39 10.22 0.23 3.11
C TYR A 39 10.96 -0.40 4.29
N ARG A 40 10.58 -1.63 4.64
CA ARG A 40 11.31 -2.43 5.64
C ARG A 40 12.35 -3.22 4.88
N ASP A 41 13.62 -2.97 5.16
CA ASP A 41 14.71 -3.81 4.69
C ASP A 41 15.16 -4.74 5.82
N ALA A 42 14.76 -6.00 5.74
CA ALA A 42 15.06 -7.02 6.74
C ALA A 42 15.36 -8.39 6.09
N GLY A 43 16.03 -8.36 4.93
CA GLY A 43 16.44 -9.56 4.19
C GLY A 43 15.26 -10.26 3.52
N TYR A 44 14.97 -11.51 3.90
CA TYR A 44 13.87 -12.30 3.32
C TYR A 44 12.46 -11.74 3.60
N GLN A 45 12.35 -10.81 4.55
CA GLN A 45 11.13 -10.11 4.92
C GLN A 45 11.17 -8.64 4.47
N SER A 46 12.07 -8.30 3.53
CA SER A 46 12.08 -6.96 2.96
C SER A 46 10.81 -6.72 2.14
N GLY A 47 10.18 -5.57 2.32
CA GLY A 47 8.91 -5.26 1.67
C GLY A 47 8.37 -3.87 2.00
N PHE A 48 7.35 -3.45 1.27
CA PHE A 48 6.64 -2.20 1.51
C PHE A 48 5.61 -2.39 2.62
N SER A 49 5.67 -1.54 3.63
CA SER A 49 4.68 -1.42 4.69
C SER A 49 3.86 -0.16 4.44
N ILE A 50 2.54 -0.35 4.32
CA ILE A 50 1.58 0.73 4.07
C ILE A 50 0.77 0.90 5.34
N THR A 51 0.77 2.10 5.90
CA THR A 51 -0.04 2.44 7.08
C THR A 51 -0.90 3.66 6.77
N SER A 52 -2.10 3.73 7.30
CA SER A 52 -2.97 4.90 7.16
C SER A 52 -3.45 5.38 8.52
N THR A 53 -3.78 6.67 8.61
CA THR A 53 -4.27 7.29 9.84
C THR A 53 -5.56 6.64 10.32
N ASN A 54 -6.45 6.34 9.37
CA ASN A 54 -7.65 5.56 9.60
C ASN A 54 -7.46 4.19 8.92
N PRO A 55 -7.11 3.14 9.67
CA PRO A 55 -6.88 1.81 9.09
C PRO A 55 -8.21 1.31 8.53
N ILE A 56 -8.33 1.27 7.21
CA ILE A 56 -9.45 0.57 6.60
C ILE A 56 -9.21 -0.90 6.87
N SER A 57 -10.03 -1.50 7.73
CA SER A 57 -10.11 -2.95 7.95
C SER A 57 -10.65 -3.63 6.68
N SER A 58 -9.93 -3.50 5.57
CA SER A 58 -10.07 -4.34 4.40
C SER A 58 -9.13 -5.52 4.65
N GLY A 59 -9.71 -6.67 4.97
CA GLY A 59 -9.01 -7.93 5.18
C GLY A 59 -7.96 -8.13 4.08
N GLY A 60 -6.71 -8.23 4.49
CA GLY A 60 -5.58 -8.20 3.58
C GLY A 60 -4.38 -7.48 4.17
N GLY A 61 -3.98 -7.90 5.37
CA GLY A 61 -2.57 -7.85 5.75
C GLY A 61 -1.82 -8.86 4.88
N SER A 62 -1.73 -8.59 3.58
CA SER A 62 -0.90 -9.36 2.69
C SER A 62 0.53 -8.90 2.91
N SER A 63 1.16 -9.49 3.92
CA SER A 63 2.60 -9.71 3.87
C SER A 63 2.89 -10.44 2.55
N CYS A 64 3.22 -9.70 1.50
CA CYS A 64 3.89 -10.27 0.34
C CYS A 64 5.36 -10.58 0.74
N GLY A 65 5.50 -11.44 1.73
CA GLY A 65 6.74 -11.97 2.24
C GLY A 65 6.49 -13.44 2.55
N SER A 66 7.11 -14.29 1.73
CA SER A 66 7.14 -15.75 1.86
C SER A 66 5.94 -16.52 1.28
N CYS A 67 6.19 -17.18 0.15
CA CYS A 67 5.64 -18.50 -0.09
C CYS A 67 5.99 -19.40 1.12
N GLY A 68 5.03 -19.60 2.01
CA GLY A 68 5.25 -20.34 3.25
C GLY A 68 3.92 -20.80 3.82
N SER A 69 3.33 -21.81 3.16
CA SER A 69 2.42 -22.80 3.75
C SER A 69 1.42 -22.33 4.83
N GLY A 70 0.16 -22.15 4.41
CA GLY A 70 -1.00 -22.55 5.21
C GLY A 70 -1.81 -21.43 5.87
N GLY A 71 -3.09 -21.38 5.50
CA GLY A 71 -4.16 -20.85 6.35
C GLY A 71 -4.71 -19.49 5.95
N CYS A 72 -5.74 -19.48 5.10
CA CYS A 72 -6.77 -18.44 5.15
C CYS A 72 -7.61 -18.67 6.43
N GLY A 73 -7.85 -17.58 7.16
CA GLY A 73 -8.77 -17.50 8.28
C GLY A 73 -9.41 -16.13 8.29
#